data_AF-A0A2G9U0Y3-F1
#
_entry.id   AF-A0A2G9U0Y3-F1
#
_cell.length_a   1.000
_cell.length_b   1.000
_cell.length_c   1.000
_cell.angle_alpha   90.00
_cell.angle_beta   90.00
_cell.angle_gamma   90.00
#
_symmetry.space_group_name_H-M   'P 1'
#
loop_
_entity.id
_entity.type
_entity.pdbx_description
1 polymer ?
#
loop_
_entity_poly.entity_id
_entity_poly.type
_entity_poly.pdbx_seq_one_letter_code
_entity_poly.pdbx_strand_id
1 'polypeptide(L)'
;MFGDFTRTPNGIQKLDIRRLHEEYEKYTKIYGSVFTVWLPKPYVVITDYELVKEAFAKKAQDFLSHLSSINKDEIDLRWPLQPRRTVKEDIERALKSYSVDQEPECFVQAYYQKMQTNSHLNQENLLNVCMDFFLAGMETTSTTLRWSTLFLAAHPNVQEKMRAEILSVIGREGKPTSSERPKLPYT
;
A
#
# COMPACT_ATOMS: atom_id res chain seq x y z
N MET A 1 -3.22 -1.62 22.77
CA MET A 1 -1.93 -1.26 23.39
C MET A 1 -0.91 -2.26 22.87
N PHE A 2 -0.35 -2.06 21.68
CA PHE A 2 0.62 -2.98 21.10
C PHE A 2 1.87 -2.17 20.77
N GLY A 3 2.98 -2.52 21.41
CA GLY A 3 4.27 -1.91 21.17
C GLY A 3 5.03 -2.74 20.14
N ASP A 4 5.52 -2.10 19.09
CA ASP A 4 6.40 -2.77 18.15
C ASP A 4 7.79 -2.89 18.78
N PHE A 5 8.32 -4.12 18.77
CA PHE A 5 9.59 -4.46 19.40
C PHE A 5 10.58 -4.88 18.31
N THR A 6 11.73 -4.21 18.27
CA THR A 6 12.83 -4.49 17.34
C THR A 6 14.02 -5.08 18.07
N ARG A 7 14.63 -6.13 17.53
CA ARG A 7 15.86 -6.71 18.10
C ARG A 7 17.08 -6.03 17.47
N THR A 8 17.85 -5.28 18.24
CA THR A 8 19.17 -4.78 17.85
C THR A 8 20.25 -5.73 18.40
N PRO A 9 21.52 -5.65 17.95
CA PRO A 9 22.63 -6.40 18.58
C PRO A 9 22.71 -6.17 20.11
N ASN A 10 22.20 -5.02 20.57
CA ASN A 10 22.16 -4.60 21.97
C ASN A 10 20.84 -4.95 22.69
N GLY A 11 19.96 -5.79 22.11
CA GLY A 11 18.72 -6.25 22.74
C GLY A 11 17.44 -5.70 22.09
N ILE A 12 16.30 -6.06 22.68
CA ILE A 12 14.97 -5.69 22.18
C ILE A 12 14.65 -4.23 22.56
N GLN A 13 14.58 -3.34 21.57
CA GLN A 13 14.17 -1.95 21.72
C GLN A 13 12.77 -1.74 21.14
N LYS A 14 11.91 -1.02 21.87
CA LYS A 14 10.57 -0.69 21.42
C LYS A 14 10.66 0.40 20.35
N LEU A 15 10.24 0.09 19.13
CA LEU A 15 10.14 1.04 18.02
C LEU A 15 8.74 1.66 18.08
N ASP A 16 8.65 2.98 18.17
CA ASP A 16 7.38 3.67 18.00
C ASP A 16 7.11 3.90 16.51
N ILE A 17 6.26 3.05 15.92
CA ILE A 17 5.90 3.17 14.50
C ILE A 17 5.21 4.49 14.15
N ARG A 18 4.69 5.24 15.13
CA ARG A 18 4.06 6.54 14.90
C ARG A 18 5.09 7.67 14.74
N ARG A 19 6.34 7.43 15.16
CA ARG A 19 7.44 8.40 15.15
C ARG A 19 8.70 7.80 14.55
N LEU A 20 8.54 6.99 13.49
CA LEU A 20 9.65 6.28 12.83
C LEU A 20 10.80 7.19 12.41
N HIS A 21 10.50 8.39 11.92
CA HIS A 21 11.54 9.34 11.49
C HIS A 21 12.43 9.80 12.66
N GLU A 22 11.85 10.02 13.85
CA GLU A 22 12.61 10.40 15.05
C GLU A 22 13.43 9.22 15.59
N GLU A 23 12.84 8.02 15.60
CA GLU A 23 13.52 6.80 16.00
C GLU A 23 14.68 6.47 15.05
N TYR A 24 14.49 6.60 13.74
CA TYR A 24 15.55 6.43 12.75
C TYR A 24 16.62 7.50 12.88
N GLU A 25 16.28 8.77 13.10
CA GLU A 25 17.29 9.80 13.34
C GLU A 25 18.16 9.48 14.57
N LYS A 26 17.54 8.98 15.64
CA LYS A 26 18.25 8.49 16.83
C LYS A 26 19.15 7.31 16.51
N TYR A 27 18.68 6.32 15.76
CA TYR A 27 19.50 5.15 15.38
C TYR A 27 20.61 5.50 14.40
N THR A 28 20.39 6.44 13.48
CA THR A 28 21.44 6.96 12.59
C THR A 28 22.59 7.57 13.37
N LYS A 29 22.30 8.29 14.48
CA LYS A 29 23.34 8.83 15.36
C LYS A 29 24.15 7.75 16.08
N ILE A 30 23.57 6.56 16.29
CA ILE A 30 24.19 5.45 17.03
C ILE A 30 24.94 4.49 16.10
N TYR A 31 24.34 4.12 14.97
CA TYR A 31 24.80 3.05 14.08
C TYR A 31 25.31 3.57 12.72
N GLY A 32 25.16 4.87 12.44
CA GLY A 32 25.48 5.47 11.15
C GLY A 32 24.33 5.38 10.15
N SER A 33 24.59 5.80 8.91
CA SER A 33 23.57 5.97 7.87
C SER A 33 22.97 4.68 7.29
N VAL A 34 23.52 3.52 7.66
CA VAL A 34 23.05 2.21 7.21
C VAL A 34 23.01 1.26 8.40
N PHE A 35 21.85 0.72 8.73
CA PHE A 35 21.68 -0.21 9.85
C PHE A 35 20.54 -1.19 9.61
N THR A 36 20.53 -2.30 10.36
CA THR A 36 19.48 -3.32 10.25
C THR A 36 18.51 -3.23 11.42
N VAL A 37 17.23 -3.12 11.10
CA VAL A 37 16.13 -3.20 12.07
C VAL A 37 15.44 -4.55 11.94
N TRP A 38 15.30 -5.27 13.04
CA TRP A 38 14.59 -6.55 13.05
C TRP A 38 13.12 -6.36 13.35
N LEU A 39 12.27 -6.56 12.34
CA LEU A 39 10.81 -6.58 12.45
C LEU A 39 10.31 -7.91 11.89
N PRO A 40 10.05 -8.91 12.74
CA PRO A 40 10.17 -10.36 12.46
C PRO A 40 11.28 -10.90 11.53
N LYS A 41 11.74 -10.12 10.54
CA LYS A 41 12.83 -10.34 9.60
C LYS A 41 13.74 -9.09 9.59
N PRO A 42 15.00 -9.21 9.14
CA PRO A 42 15.91 -8.08 9.09
C PRO A 42 15.55 -7.14 7.93
N TYR A 43 15.44 -5.84 8.23
CA TYR A 43 15.27 -4.76 7.25
C TYR A 43 16.50 -3.87 7.26
N VAL A 44 17.13 -3.66 6.10
CA VAL A 44 18.19 -2.67 5.95
C VAL A 44 17.55 -1.29 5.79
N VAL A 45 17.85 -0.39 6.73
CA VAL A 45 17.42 1.01 6.71
C VAL A 45 18.60 1.85 6.25
N ILE A 46 18.36 2.67 5.22
CA ILE A 46 19.31 3.65 4.69
C ILE A 46 18.71 5.04 4.92
N THR A 47 19.39 5.88 5.69
CA THR A 47 18.86 7.21 6.07
C THR A 47 19.54 8.37 5.36
N ASP A 48 20.63 8.11 4.64
CA ASP A 48 21.37 9.13 3.89
C ASP A 48 20.86 9.23 2.45
N TYR A 49 20.58 10.46 2.01
CA TYR A 49 19.99 10.72 0.71
C TYR A 49 20.90 10.32 -0.46
N GLU A 50 22.20 10.58 -0.37
CA GLU A 50 23.14 10.25 -1.45
C GLU A 50 23.32 8.73 -1.56
N LEU A 51 23.34 8.02 -0.43
CA LEU A 51 23.36 6.55 -0.41
C LEU A 51 22.08 5.95 -0.98
N VAL A 52 20.91 6.49 -0.65
CA VAL A 52 19.63 6.06 -1.24
C VAL A 52 19.69 6.26 -2.75
N LYS A 53 20.07 7.46 -3.21
CA LYS A 53 20.17 7.79 -4.63
C LYS A 53 21.15 6.88 -5.36
N GLU A 54 22.32 6.60 -4.78
CA GLU A 54 23.29 5.69 -5.38
C GLU A 54 22.78 4.23 -5.43
N ALA A 55 22.19 3.74 -4.34
CA ALA A 55 21.64 2.39 -4.25
C ALA A 55 20.56 2.15 -5.32
N PHE A 56 19.64 3.11 -5.48
CA PHE A 56 18.59 3.03 -6.49
C PHE A 56 19.08 3.30 -7.92
N ALA A 57 20.03 4.23 -8.12
CA ALA A 57 20.49 4.57 -9.48
C ALA A 57 21.47 3.54 -10.06
N LYS A 58 22.33 2.93 -9.23
CA LYS A 58 23.42 2.05 -9.71
C LYS A 58 23.20 0.57 -9.44
N LYS A 59 22.43 0.21 -8.41
CA LYS A 59 22.31 -1.17 -7.91
C LYS A 59 20.88 -1.69 -7.80
N ALA A 60 19.91 -1.02 -8.43
CA ALA A 60 18.50 -1.45 -8.40
C ALA A 60 18.33 -2.94 -8.76
N GLN A 61 19.08 -3.44 -9.74
CA GLN A 61 18.98 -4.83 -10.20
C GLN A 61 19.42 -5.86 -9.12
N ASP A 62 20.42 -5.53 -8.31
CA ASP A 62 20.91 -6.40 -7.24
C ASP A 62 19.86 -6.54 -6.13
N PHE A 63 19.13 -5.47 -5.81
CA PHE A 63 18.03 -5.49 -4.84
C PHE A 63 16.84 -6.31 -5.33
N LEU A 64 16.48 -6.18 -6.62
CA LEU A 64 15.38 -6.95 -7.22
C LEU A 64 15.68 -8.45 -7.27
N SER A 65 16.95 -8.83 -7.46
CA SER A 65 17.39 -10.22 -7.49
C SER A 65 17.26 -10.94 -6.14
N HIS A 66 17.33 -10.22 -5.02
CA HIS A 66 17.18 -10.82 -3.70
C HIS A 66 15.71 -11.01 -3.31
N LEU A 67 14.80 -10.15 -3.79
CA LEU A 67 13.36 -10.30 -3.54
C LEU A 67 12.77 -11.60 -4.10
N SER A 68 13.36 -12.15 -5.17
CA SER A 68 12.96 -13.45 -5.73
C SER A 68 13.46 -14.66 -4.93
N SER A 69 14.47 -14.48 -4.07
CA SER A 69 15.07 -15.54 -3.23
C SER A 69 14.41 -15.70 -1.86
N ILE A 70 13.51 -14.77 -1.48
CA ILE A 70 12.82 -14.82 -0.18
C ILE A 70 11.85 -16.01 -0.16
N ASN A 71 12.08 -16.94 0.77
CA ASN A 71 11.14 -18.03 1.03
C ASN A 71 9.81 -17.46 1.54
N LYS A 72 8.77 -17.57 0.70
CA LYS A 72 7.44 -17.00 0.92
C LYS A 72 6.64 -17.79 1.97
N ASP A 73 7.01 -19.04 2.24
CA ASP A 73 6.39 -19.89 3.27
C ASP A 73 6.85 -19.49 4.67
N GLU A 74 8.00 -18.84 4.79
CA GLU A 74 8.51 -18.27 6.05
C GLU A 74 7.90 -16.88 6.34
N ILE A 75 6.99 -16.39 5.49
CA ILE A 75 6.17 -15.19 5.71
C ILE A 75 4.81 -15.64 6.26
N ASP A 76 4.84 -16.43 7.34
CA ASP A 76 3.63 -16.93 7.99
C ASP A 76 3.05 -15.93 9.02
N LEU A 77 2.10 -15.13 8.53
CA LEU A 77 0.78 -14.81 9.10
C LEU A 77 0.62 -14.68 10.64
N ARG A 78 1.26 -13.68 11.25
CA ARG A 78 0.78 -13.10 12.52
C ARG A 78 0.49 -11.59 12.44
N TRP A 79 -0.18 -11.17 11.36
CA TRP A 79 -0.90 -9.90 11.34
C TRP A 79 -2.40 -10.19 11.57
N PRO A 80 -3.12 -9.41 12.41
CA PRO A 80 -4.53 -9.67 12.74
C PRO A 80 -5.51 -9.54 11.57
N LEU A 81 -5.04 -9.12 10.39
CA LEU A 81 -5.83 -8.99 9.16
C LEU A 81 -5.07 -9.76 8.09
N GLN A 82 -5.39 -11.02 7.80
CA GLN A 82 -4.66 -11.85 6.82
C GLN A 82 -4.89 -11.33 5.39
N PRO A 83 -4.10 -10.37 4.86
CA PRO A 83 -4.50 -9.62 3.67
C PRO A 83 -4.36 -10.52 2.43
N ARG A 84 -3.33 -11.37 2.44
CA ARG A 84 -3.10 -12.40 1.42
C ARG A 84 -4.26 -13.39 1.32
N ARG A 85 -4.91 -13.73 2.43
CA ARG A 85 -6.10 -14.59 2.43
C ARG A 85 -7.27 -13.88 1.79
N THR A 86 -7.57 -12.65 2.22
CA THR A 86 -8.68 -11.86 1.66
C THR A 86 -8.49 -11.60 0.16
N VAL A 87 -7.29 -11.17 -0.24
CA VAL A 87 -6.98 -10.94 -1.66
C VAL A 87 -7.11 -12.23 -2.47
N LYS A 88 -6.68 -13.38 -1.93
CA LYS A 88 -6.87 -14.68 -2.58
C LYS A 88 -8.36 -15.04 -2.72
N GLU A 89 -9.14 -14.88 -1.67
CA GLU A 89 -10.59 -15.11 -1.70
C GLU A 89 -11.30 -14.19 -2.71
N ASP A 90 -10.84 -12.94 -2.84
CA ASP A 90 -11.37 -11.99 -3.83
C ASP A 90 -10.97 -12.35 -5.27
N ILE A 91 -9.75 -12.83 -5.49
CA ILE A 91 -9.32 -13.37 -6.80
C ILE A 91 -10.19 -14.58 -7.16
N GLU A 92 -10.38 -15.52 -6.24
CA GLU A 92 -11.23 -16.69 -6.46
C GLU A 92 -12.68 -16.28 -6.76
N ARG A 93 -13.21 -15.29 -6.04
CA ARG A 93 -14.55 -14.74 -6.30
C ARG A 93 -14.64 -14.12 -7.70
N ALA A 94 -13.65 -13.34 -8.11
CA ALA A 94 -13.60 -12.70 -9.43
C ALA A 94 -13.51 -13.71 -10.58
N LEU A 95 -12.93 -14.89 -10.33
CA LEU A 95 -12.75 -15.94 -11.34
C LEU A 95 -13.83 -17.03 -11.31
N LYS A 96 -14.64 -17.13 -10.25
CA LYS A 96 -15.58 -18.25 -10.02
C LYS A 96 -16.53 -18.54 -11.18
N SER A 97 -17.03 -17.51 -11.85
CA SER A 97 -17.95 -17.63 -12.99
C SER A 97 -17.40 -17.02 -14.28
N TYR A 98 -16.09 -16.76 -14.31
CA TYR A 98 -15.45 -16.08 -15.42
C TYR A 98 -15.01 -17.07 -16.51
N SER A 99 -15.33 -16.78 -17.77
CA SER A 99 -14.77 -17.48 -18.92
C SER A 99 -13.73 -16.63 -19.64
N VAL A 100 -12.67 -17.26 -20.14
CA VAL A 100 -11.58 -16.60 -20.87
C VAL A 100 -12.07 -15.92 -22.15
N ASP A 101 -13.19 -16.38 -22.73
CA ASP A 101 -13.74 -15.81 -23.97
C ASP A 101 -14.55 -14.52 -23.75
N GLN A 102 -14.82 -14.14 -22.49
CA GLN A 102 -15.61 -12.97 -22.14
C GLN A 102 -14.75 -11.73 -21.93
N GLU A 103 -15.30 -10.55 -22.22
CA GLU A 103 -14.63 -9.28 -21.91
C GLU A 103 -14.35 -9.16 -20.40
N PRO A 104 -13.11 -8.84 -19.98
CA PRO A 104 -12.77 -8.77 -18.58
C PRO A 104 -13.35 -7.50 -17.93
N GLU A 105 -14.09 -7.67 -16.84
CA GLU A 105 -14.70 -6.58 -16.06
C GLU A 105 -13.74 -5.97 -15.04
N CYS A 106 -12.67 -6.70 -14.70
CA CYS A 106 -11.69 -6.25 -13.72
C CYS A 106 -10.26 -6.71 -14.07
N PHE A 107 -9.28 -6.12 -13.38
CA PHE A 107 -7.86 -6.42 -13.55
C PHE A 107 -7.55 -7.92 -13.41
N VAL A 108 -8.15 -8.60 -12.43
CA VAL A 108 -7.91 -10.03 -12.17
C VAL A 108 -8.26 -10.88 -13.39
N GLN A 109 -9.41 -10.61 -14.01
CA GLN A 109 -9.89 -11.32 -15.19
C GLN A 109 -9.01 -11.02 -16.41
N ALA A 110 -8.65 -9.75 -16.63
CA ALA A 110 -7.76 -9.35 -17.73
C ALA A 110 -6.38 -10.00 -17.61
N TYR A 111 -5.83 -10.05 -16.39
CA TYR A 111 -4.56 -10.73 -16.12
C TYR A 111 -4.69 -12.24 -16.38
N TYR A 112 -5.78 -12.86 -15.90
CA TYR A 112 -6.05 -14.28 -16.10
C TYR A 112 -6.19 -14.68 -17.57
N GLN A 113 -6.79 -13.83 -18.41
CA GLN A 113 -6.79 -14.02 -19.86
C GLN A 113 -5.37 -13.96 -20.44
N LYS A 114 -4.57 -12.97 -20.03
CA LYS A 114 -3.19 -12.84 -20.53
C LYS A 114 -2.29 -14.00 -20.11
N MET A 115 -2.54 -14.62 -18.96
CA MET A 115 -1.85 -15.85 -18.55
C MET A 115 -2.01 -17.00 -19.56
N GLN A 116 -3.09 -17.04 -20.35
CA GLN A 116 -3.28 -18.10 -21.36
C GLN A 116 -2.32 -17.99 -22.54
N THR A 117 -1.76 -16.80 -22.77
CA THR A 117 -0.90 -16.50 -23.94
C THR A 117 0.54 -16.16 -23.56
N ASN A 118 0.83 -15.99 -22.27
CA ASN A 118 2.14 -15.58 -21.77
C ASN A 118 2.61 -16.47 -20.62
N SER A 119 3.65 -17.27 -20.89
CA SER A 119 4.25 -18.22 -19.95
C SER A 119 4.96 -17.58 -18.74
N HIS A 120 5.26 -16.28 -18.80
CA HIS A 120 5.86 -15.55 -17.67
C HIS A 120 4.82 -15.05 -16.65
N LEU A 121 3.52 -15.12 -16.99
CA LEU A 121 2.43 -14.76 -16.08
C LEU A 121 1.86 -16.02 -15.43
N ASN A 122 1.86 -16.04 -14.10
CA ASN A 122 1.33 -17.15 -13.31
C ASN A 122 0.44 -16.64 -12.17
N GLN A 123 -0.24 -17.57 -11.50
CA GLN A 123 -1.17 -17.29 -10.40
C GLN A 123 -0.48 -16.61 -9.21
N GLU A 124 0.79 -16.91 -8.98
CA GLU A 124 1.54 -16.32 -7.88
C GLU A 124 1.86 -14.85 -8.16
N ASN A 125 2.24 -14.53 -9.39
CA ASN A 125 2.45 -13.15 -9.84
C ASN A 125 1.14 -12.36 -9.77
N LEU A 126 0.01 -12.96 -10.18
CA LEU A 126 -1.32 -12.35 -10.02
C LEU A 126 -1.62 -11.99 -8.56
N LEU A 127 -1.42 -12.94 -7.65
CA LEU A 127 -1.63 -12.71 -6.22
C LEU A 127 -0.71 -11.62 -5.66
N ASN A 128 0.57 -11.61 -6.05
CA ASN A 128 1.52 -10.60 -5.59
C ASN A 128 1.17 -9.19 -6.11
N VAL A 129 0.80 -9.05 -7.39
CA VAL A 129 0.37 -7.74 -7.93
C VAL A 129 -0.93 -7.25 -7.27
N CYS A 130 -1.89 -8.14 -7.02
CA CYS A 130 -3.11 -7.77 -6.30
C CYS A 130 -2.81 -7.35 -4.84
N MET A 131 -1.85 -8.01 -4.20
CA MET A 131 -1.37 -7.61 -2.87
C MET A 131 -0.71 -6.22 -2.89
N ASP A 132 0.11 -5.93 -3.90
CA ASP A 132 0.77 -4.63 -4.05
C ASP A 132 -0.26 -3.51 -4.22
N PHE A 133 -1.25 -3.71 -5.10
CA PHE A 133 -2.34 -2.75 -5.28
C PHE A 133 -3.18 -2.56 -4.01
N PHE A 134 -3.45 -3.64 -3.28
CA PHE A 134 -4.20 -3.57 -2.04
C PHE A 134 -3.46 -2.77 -0.97
N LEU A 135 -2.17 -3.04 -0.76
CA LEU A 135 -1.34 -2.33 0.21
C LEU A 135 -1.17 -0.86 -0.18
N ALA A 136 -0.84 -0.59 -1.45
CA ALA A 136 -0.67 0.77 -1.96
C ALA A 136 -1.96 1.59 -1.83
N GLY A 137 -3.12 1.00 -2.14
CA GLY A 137 -4.42 1.66 -2.06
C GLY A 137 -4.93 1.86 -0.65
N MET A 138 -4.71 0.90 0.26
CA MET A 138 -5.25 0.96 1.62
C MET A 138 -4.61 2.10 2.43
N GLU A 139 -3.28 2.14 2.51
CA GLU A 139 -2.58 3.05 3.43
C GLU A 139 -2.70 4.50 2.96
N THR A 140 -2.50 4.73 1.66
CA THR A 140 -2.52 6.08 1.08
C THR A 140 -3.92 6.69 1.09
N THR A 141 -4.95 5.93 0.71
CA THR A 141 -6.34 6.42 0.67
C THR A 141 -6.88 6.67 2.07
N SER A 142 -6.61 5.76 3.02
CA SER A 142 -7.06 5.92 4.41
C SER A 142 -6.42 7.15 5.06
N THR A 143 -5.13 7.37 4.81
CA THR A 143 -4.41 8.55 5.31
C THR A 143 -4.96 9.82 4.67
N THR A 144 -5.16 9.82 3.35
CA THR A 144 -5.72 10.97 2.63
C THR A 144 -7.10 11.33 3.14
N LEU A 145 -8.02 10.36 3.23
CA LEU A 145 -9.38 10.59 3.74
C LEU A 145 -9.36 11.10 5.18
N ARG A 146 -8.50 10.55 6.04
CA ARG A 146 -8.36 11.01 7.43
C ARG A 146 -7.95 12.48 7.50
N TRP A 147 -6.95 12.88 6.71
CA TRP A 147 -6.55 14.28 6.62
C TRP A 147 -7.64 15.15 6.01
N SER A 148 -8.28 14.71 4.92
CA SER A 148 -9.39 15.43 4.30
C SER A 148 -10.53 15.69 5.30
N THR A 149 -10.95 14.69 6.07
CA THR A 149 -11.97 14.86 7.12
C THR A 149 -11.51 15.82 8.21
N LEU A 150 -10.25 15.73 8.65
CA LEU A 150 -9.69 16.65 9.64
C LEU A 150 -9.68 18.09 9.14
N PHE A 151 -9.25 18.31 7.89
CA PHE A 151 -9.23 19.64 7.28
C PHE A 151 -10.64 20.21 7.10
N LEU A 152 -11.61 19.40 6.67
CA LEU A 152 -13.01 19.83 6.59
C LEU A 152 -13.58 20.22 7.97
N ALA A 153 -13.34 19.41 9.00
CA ALA A 153 -13.77 19.69 10.36
C ALA A 153 -13.14 20.96 10.94
N ALA A 154 -11.86 21.23 10.62
CA ALA A 154 -11.15 22.43 11.05
C ALA A 154 -11.54 23.70 10.26
N HIS A 155 -12.15 23.56 9.08
CA HIS A 155 -12.53 24.68 8.21
C HIS A 155 -14.02 24.60 7.80
N PRO A 156 -14.96 24.89 8.72
CA PRO A 156 -16.39 24.76 8.45
C PRO A 156 -16.89 25.58 7.26
N ASN A 157 -16.28 26.73 6.99
CA ASN A 157 -16.60 27.58 5.83
C ASN A 157 -16.25 26.91 4.49
N VAL A 158 -15.16 26.13 4.43
CA VAL A 158 -14.77 25.35 3.25
C VAL A 158 -15.73 24.18 3.08
N GLN A 159 -16.02 23.46 4.16
CA GLN A 159 -16.98 22.35 4.15
C GLN A 159 -18.38 22.81 3.69
N GLU A 160 -18.87 23.95 4.16
CA GLU A 160 -20.19 24.47 3.77
C GLU A 160 -20.21 24.87 2.29
N LYS A 161 -19.15 25.50 1.78
CA LYS A 161 -19.05 25.86 0.37
C LYS A 161 -19.03 24.63 -0.55
N MET A 162 -18.28 23.61 -0.18
CA MET A 162 -18.24 22.32 -0.89
C MET A 162 -19.61 21.63 -0.85
N ARG A 163 -20.25 21.59 0.32
CA ARG A 163 -21.60 21.04 0.48
C ARG A 163 -22.63 21.79 -0.37
N ALA A 164 -22.58 23.12 -0.41
CA ALA A 164 -23.48 23.93 -1.21
C ALA A 164 -23.31 23.65 -2.72
N GLU A 165 -22.07 23.52 -3.20
CA GLU A 165 -21.79 23.15 -4.59
C GLU A 165 -22.37 21.77 -4.92
N ILE A 166 -22.08 20.74 -4.11
CA ILE A 166 -22.58 19.38 -4.28
C ILE A 166 -24.12 19.38 -4.31
N LEU A 167 -24.77 20.06 -3.37
CA LEU A 167 -26.23 20.13 -3.31
C LEU A 167 -26.84 20.89 -4.49
N SER A 168 -26.13 21.85 -5.07
CA SER A 168 -26.60 22.58 -6.25
C SER A 168 -26.52 21.76 -7.54
N VAL A 169 -25.51 20.90 -7.68
CA VAL A 169 -25.25 20.11 -8.90
C VAL A 169 -25.96 18.76 -8.85
N ILE A 170 -25.82 18.04 -7.73
CA ILE A 170 -26.29 16.66 -7.56
C ILE A 170 -27.66 16.62 -6.87
N GLY A 171 -27.99 17.62 -6.04
CA GLY A 171 -29.20 17.62 -5.23
C GLY A 171 -29.05 16.77 -3.96
N ARG A 172 -30.10 16.76 -3.12
CA ARG A 172 -30.08 16.02 -1.84
C ARG A 172 -30.12 14.50 -1.99
N GLU A 173 -30.83 14.02 -3.01
CA GLU A 173 -31.05 12.59 -3.26
C GLU A 173 -30.31 12.06 -4.50
N GLY A 174 -29.54 12.93 -5.17
CA GLY A 174 -28.78 12.53 -6.35
C GLY A 174 -27.60 11.64 -5.97
N LYS A 175 -27.23 10.73 -6.88
CA LYS A 175 -26.10 9.82 -6.71
C LYS A 175 -24.93 10.37 -7.51
N PRO A 176 -23.76 10.60 -6.89
CA PRO A 176 -22.58 11.06 -7.60
C PRO A 176 -22.21 10.11 -8.75
N THR A 177 -21.99 10.69 -9.94
CA THR A 177 -21.52 9.98 -11.12
C THR A 177 -20.32 10.69 -11.73
N SER A 178 -19.51 9.95 -12.50
CA SER A 178 -18.31 10.51 -13.13
C SER A 178 -18.61 11.68 -14.09
N SER A 179 -19.82 11.76 -14.64
CA SER A 179 -20.25 12.84 -15.55
C SER A 179 -20.53 14.17 -14.83
N GLU A 180 -20.71 14.16 -13.51
CA GLU A 180 -20.94 15.35 -12.70
C GLU A 180 -19.64 15.99 -12.22
N ARG A 181 -18.54 15.24 -12.18
CA ARG A 181 -17.23 15.74 -11.72
C ARG A 181 -16.78 17.05 -12.40
N PRO A 182 -16.91 17.24 -13.73
CA PRO A 182 -16.55 18.51 -14.37
C PRO A 182 -17.39 19.71 -13.91
N LYS A 183 -18.55 19.47 -13.29
CA LYS A 183 -19.48 20.49 -12.80
C LYS A 183 -19.21 20.86 -11.32
N LEU A 184 -18.25 20.20 -10.67
CA LEU A 184 -17.88 20.40 -9.27
C LEU A 184 -16.45 20.96 -9.16
N PRO A 185 -16.18 22.20 -9.61
CA PRO A 185 -14.82 22.74 -9.63
C PRO A 185 -14.23 23.03 -8.24
N TYR A 186 -15.05 23.12 -7.19
CA TYR A 186 -14.60 23.36 -5.82
C TYR A 186 -14.39 22.07 -5.00
N THR A 187 -14.94 20.93 -5.46
CA THR A 187 -14.90 19.62 -4.80
C THR A 187 -13.97 18.64 -5.50
#